data_AF-A0A7C4K1P7-F1
#
_entry.id   AF-A0A7C4K1P7-F1
#
_cell.length_a   1.000
_cell.length_b   1.000
_cell.length_c   1.000
_cell.angle_alpha   90.00
_cell.angle_beta   90.00
_cell.angle_gamma   90.00
#
_symmetry.space_group_name_H-M   'P 1'
#
loop_
_entity.id
_entity.type
_entity.pdbx_description
1 polymer ?
#
loop_
_entity_poly.entity_id
_entity_poly.type
_entity_poly.pdbx_seq_one_letter_code
_entity_poly.pdbx_strand_id
1 'polypeptide(L)'
;MTKIFSYDELTWPEVAVLRRDVPLVIPLGSGYDLGLLAESLGDPPQIGLLPPIPYGWRGSLVEIPESVLTGFIANLLESLREGGFTRVYALIPQGLELGLGAQAIRQAFIPPMSVWLTDEQRDKVVLVPVGHTEQHALHLPLNVDTVCIEAVAQGTATAVPDQAVCLPVMPYGVSMHYRAFAGTLNAGGRAFEDFYLAVVDALVSRGFERLYLLSGHGGNTSFLVNVVKYAGERHPHAFIATAFLYLSGAQGVAALEKHRLSKIGGMGHACELETSLMLYLRPDLVDMSKVVDETDFIATPNYYMDWVEGGALVANPPWEDDTRTGAYGSGSLATAEHGKIWLEAAIAEKVSHVAEIHEQYMRRKARRQSGWK
;
A
#
# COMPACT_ATOMS: atom_id res chain seq x y z
N MET A 1 -8.68 -25.07 20.17
CA MET A 1 -9.08 -24.27 19.00
C MET A 1 -7.96 -23.29 18.73
N THR A 2 -7.41 -23.32 17.52
CA THR A 2 -6.31 -22.45 17.08
C THR A 2 -6.74 -20.98 17.10
N LYS A 3 -5.95 -20.11 17.73
CA LYS A 3 -6.22 -18.66 17.74
C LYS A 3 -5.68 -18.02 16.46
N ILE A 4 -6.53 -17.38 15.67
CA ILE A 4 -6.10 -16.57 14.53
C ILE A 4 -5.97 -15.10 14.98
N PHE A 5 -4.88 -14.43 14.60
CA PHE A 5 -4.69 -13.00 14.82
C PHE A 5 -4.29 -12.30 13.52
N SER A 6 -4.70 -11.04 13.37
CA SER A 6 -4.29 -10.16 12.26
C SER A 6 -2.84 -9.73 12.47
N TYR A 7 -1.95 -10.12 11.57
CA TYR A 7 -0.53 -9.80 11.70
C TYR A 7 -0.26 -8.30 11.51
N ASP A 8 -0.99 -7.65 10.61
CA ASP A 8 -0.83 -6.26 10.21
C ASP A 8 -1.42 -5.25 11.22
N GLU A 9 -2.24 -5.73 12.17
CA GLU A 9 -2.74 -4.91 13.30
C GLU A 9 -1.77 -4.91 14.49
N LEU A 10 -0.67 -5.67 14.44
CA LEU A 10 0.37 -5.62 15.46
C LEU A 10 1.24 -4.37 15.29
N THR A 11 1.90 -3.97 16.37
CA THR A 11 3.03 -3.03 16.34
C THR A 11 4.34 -3.80 16.10
N TRP A 12 5.39 -3.12 15.63
CA TRP A 12 6.67 -3.81 15.41
C TRP A 12 7.29 -4.43 16.67
N PRO A 13 7.16 -3.85 17.90
CA PRO A 13 7.64 -4.51 19.10
C PRO A 13 6.90 -5.81 19.42
N GLU A 14 5.60 -5.88 19.11
CA GLU A 14 4.82 -7.12 19.27
C GLU A 14 5.30 -8.20 18.30
N VAL A 15 5.59 -7.84 17.05
CA VAL A 15 6.22 -8.76 16.08
C VAL A 15 7.61 -9.19 16.52
N ALA A 16 8.38 -8.29 17.14
CA ALA A 16 9.73 -8.59 17.63
C ALA A 16 9.73 -9.69 18.70
N VAL A 17 8.67 -9.80 19.52
CA VAL A 17 8.53 -10.83 20.56
C VAL A 17 7.71 -12.04 20.13
N LEU A 18 7.14 -12.05 18.91
CA LEU A 18 6.45 -13.22 18.38
C LEU A 18 7.40 -14.42 18.30
N ARG A 19 6.88 -15.60 18.67
CA ARG A 19 7.62 -16.85 18.50
C ARG A 19 7.91 -17.09 17.03
N ARG A 20 9.16 -17.40 16.69
CA ARG A 20 9.60 -17.63 15.30
C ARG A 20 9.09 -18.93 14.67
N ASP A 21 8.42 -19.78 15.44
CA ASP A 21 7.73 -20.99 14.99
C ASP A 21 6.20 -20.80 14.86
N VAL A 22 5.68 -19.59 15.03
CA VAL A 22 4.27 -19.31 14.70
C VAL A 22 4.07 -19.38 13.18
N PRO A 23 3.03 -20.08 12.68
CA PRO A 23 2.67 -20.01 11.27
C PRO A 23 2.21 -18.61 10.89
N LEU A 24 2.84 -18.06 9.86
CA LEU A 24 2.43 -16.83 9.20
C LEU A 24 1.92 -17.17 7.79
N VAL A 25 0.74 -16.68 7.46
CA VAL A 25 0.03 -17.08 6.23
C VAL A 25 -0.40 -15.84 5.45
N ILE A 26 0.04 -15.72 4.19
CA ILE A 26 -0.40 -14.70 3.24
C ILE A 26 -1.50 -15.30 2.35
N PRO A 27 -2.77 -14.89 2.48
CA PRO A 27 -3.84 -15.41 1.65
C PRO A 27 -3.95 -14.66 0.30
N LEU A 28 -4.24 -15.40 -0.77
CA LEU A 28 -4.66 -14.83 -2.05
C LEU A 28 -6.19 -14.77 -2.06
N GLY A 29 -6.72 -13.57 -1.85
CA GLY A 29 -8.14 -13.34 -1.61
C GLY A 29 -8.56 -13.63 -0.16
N SER A 30 -9.85 -13.51 0.10
CA SER A 30 -10.47 -13.75 1.41
C SER A 30 -11.65 -14.72 1.29
N GLY A 31 -12.10 -15.29 2.41
CA GLY A 31 -13.21 -16.27 2.43
C GLY A 31 -12.77 -17.74 2.56
N TYR A 32 -11.51 -17.99 2.90
CA TYR A 32 -11.02 -19.33 3.25
C TYR A 32 -11.60 -19.83 4.58
N ASP A 33 -11.80 -21.14 4.69
CA ASP A 33 -12.15 -21.77 5.96
C ASP A 33 -10.90 -21.87 6.85
N LEU A 34 -10.87 -21.07 7.91
CA LEU A 34 -9.75 -20.97 8.84
C LEU A 34 -9.59 -22.20 9.74
N GLY A 35 -10.65 -23.02 9.89
CA GLY A 35 -10.57 -24.31 10.59
C GLY A 35 -9.78 -25.33 9.77
N LEU A 36 -10.07 -25.43 8.47
CA LEU A 36 -9.30 -26.28 7.55
C LEU A 36 -7.85 -25.79 7.38
N LEU A 37 -7.63 -24.46 7.41
CA LEU A 37 -6.27 -23.91 7.44
C LEU A 37 -5.51 -24.37 8.69
N ALA A 38 -6.16 -24.32 9.86
CA ALA A 38 -5.56 -24.77 11.12
C ALA A 38 -5.21 -26.26 11.08
N GLU A 39 -6.12 -27.11 10.59
CA GLU A 39 -5.88 -28.55 10.40
C GLU A 39 -4.70 -28.80 9.46
N SER A 40 -4.63 -28.08 8.34
CA SER A 40 -3.54 -28.18 7.36
C SER A 40 -2.17 -27.81 7.94
N LEU A 41 -2.16 -27.00 9.01
CA LEU A 41 -0.97 -26.57 9.74
C LEU A 41 -0.70 -27.41 10.99
N GLY A 42 -1.46 -28.49 11.22
CA GLY A 42 -1.32 -29.38 12.37
C GLY A 42 -1.82 -28.75 13.68
N ASP A 43 -2.90 -27.99 13.63
CA ASP A 43 -3.59 -27.37 14.78
C ASP A 43 -2.65 -26.63 15.75
N PRO A 44 -1.87 -25.65 15.24
CA PRO A 44 -0.98 -24.87 16.08
C PRO A 44 -1.78 -24.06 17.13
N PRO A 45 -1.17 -23.64 18.25
CA PRO A 45 -1.88 -22.80 19.23
C PRO A 45 -2.39 -21.48 18.65
N GLN A 46 -1.64 -20.91 17.69
CA GLN A 46 -1.96 -19.66 17.02
C GLN A 46 -1.46 -19.61 15.58
N ILE A 47 -2.09 -18.79 14.75
CA ILE A 47 -1.70 -18.47 13.36
C ILE A 47 -1.77 -16.96 13.20
N GLY A 48 -0.71 -16.35 12.65
CA GLY A 48 -0.73 -14.98 12.18
C GLY A 48 -1.22 -14.95 10.74
N LEU A 49 -2.39 -14.36 10.52
CA LEU A 49 -2.94 -14.16 9.18
C LEU A 49 -2.51 -12.77 8.70
N LEU A 50 -1.80 -12.73 7.57
CA LEU A 50 -1.39 -11.49 6.93
C LEU A 50 -2.51 -10.96 6.02
N PRO A 51 -2.49 -9.66 5.68
CA PRO A 51 -3.55 -9.07 4.87
C PRO A 51 -3.59 -9.72 3.48
N PRO A 52 -4.79 -9.96 2.91
CA PRO A 52 -4.90 -10.71 1.67
C PRO A 52 -4.31 -9.95 0.48
N ILE A 53 -3.64 -10.68 -0.42
CA ILE A 53 -3.38 -10.17 -1.77
C ILE A 53 -4.73 -10.16 -2.51
N PRO A 54 -5.25 -9.00 -2.94
CA PRO A 54 -6.61 -8.90 -3.44
C PRO A 54 -6.81 -9.37 -4.89
N TYR A 55 -5.75 -9.36 -5.70
CA TYR A 55 -5.78 -9.74 -7.12
C TYR A 55 -4.41 -10.17 -7.62
N GLY A 56 -4.37 -10.73 -8.83
CA GLY A 56 -3.15 -11.08 -9.57
C GLY A 56 -3.16 -12.51 -10.12
N TRP A 57 -4.02 -13.39 -9.60
CA TRP A 57 -4.14 -14.77 -10.07
C TRP A 57 -5.32 -14.95 -11.02
N ARG A 58 -5.34 -16.08 -11.75
CA ARG A 58 -6.47 -16.44 -12.62
C ARG A 58 -7.77 -16.58 -11.83
N GLY A 59 -8.84 -15.94 -12.28
CA GLY A 59 -10.12 -15.87 -11.58
C GLY A 59 -10.19 -14.79 -10.49
N SER A 60 -9.21 -13.89 -10.42
CA SER A 60 -9.26 -12.68 -9.59
C SER A 60 -9.59 -11.43 -10.41
N LEU A 61 -9.88 -10.32 -9.73
CA LEU A 61 -10.32 -9.06 -10.35
C LEU A 61 -9.42 -8.56 -11.49
N VAL A 62 -8.11 -8.72 -11.32
CA VAL A 62 -7.08 -8.43 -12.32
C VAL A 62 -6.14 -9.62 -12.38
N GLU A 63 -6.09 -10.28 -13.53
CA GLU A 63 -5.19 -11.42 -13.75
C GLU A 63 -3.87 -10.94 -14.35
N ILE A 64 -2.74 -11.38 -13.78
CA ILE A 64 -1.41 -11.12 -14.31
C ILE A 64 -0.67 -12.44 -14.57
N PRO A 65 0.47 -12.45 -15.29
CA PRO A 65 1.24 -13.68 -15.49
C PRO A 65 1.65 -14.32 -14.16
N GLU A 66 1.42 -15.63 -14.04
CA GLU A 66 1.67 -16.40 -12.81
C GLU A 66 3.13 -16.29 -12.34
N SER A 67 4.10 -16.17 -13.27
CA SER A 67 5.52 -15.97 -12.94
C SER A 67 5.79 -14.64 -12.23
N VAL A 68 5.09 -13.57 -12.62
CA VAL A 68 5.21 -12.23 -12.00
C VAL A 68 4.61 -12.27 -10.60
N LEU A 69 3.41 -12.82 -10.46
CA LEU A 69 2.76 -13.01 -9.15
C LEU A 69 3.62 -13.88 -8.22
N THR A 70 4.20 -14.97 -8.75
CA THR A 70 5.09 -15.86 -8.00
C THR A 70 6.30 -15.12 -7.45
N GLY A 71 6.98 -14.31 -8.28
CA GLY A 71 8.13 -13.51 -7.84
C GLY A 71 7.77 -12.53 -6.73
N PHE A 72 6.61 -11.88 -6.84
CA PHE A 72 6.10 -10.95 -5.82
C PHE A 72 5.85 -11.67 -4.48
N ILE A 73 5.12 -12.79 -4.49
CA ILE A 73 4.81 -13.57 -3.27
C ILE A 73 6.07 -14.18 -2.67
N ALA A 74 6.98 -14.72 -3.50
CA ALA A 74 8.21 -15.33 -3.03
C ALA A 74 9.07 -14.32 -2.24
N ASN A 75 9.14 -13.07 -2.69
CA ASN A 75 9.86 -12.02 -1.96
C ASN A 75 9.20 -11.70 -0.61
N LEU A 76 7.86 -11.67 -0.53
CA LEU A 76 7.16 -11.48 0.75
C LEU A 76 7.39 -12.64 1.73
N LEU A 77 7.33 -13.88 1.24
CA LEU A 77 7.62 -15.06 2.05
C LEU A 77 9.08 -15.05 2.52
N GLU A 78 10.03 -14.67 1.67
CA GLU A 78 11.43 -14.56 2.06
C GLU A 78 11.65 -13.42 3.05
N SER A 79 10.95 -12.28 2.91
CA SER A 79 10.99 -11.18 3.87
C SER A 79 10.57 -11.63 5.29
N LEU A 80 9.55 -12.49 5.39
CA LEU A 80 9.19 -13.11 6.68
C LEU A 80 10.28 -14.06 7.21
N ARG A 81 10.96 -14.81 6.33
CA ARG A 81 12.06 -15.70 6.72
C ARG A 81 13.30 -14.94 7.15
N GLU A 82 13.62 -13.82 6.51
CA GLU A 82 14.66 -12.88 6.95
C GLU A 82 14.34 -12.32 8.34
N GLY A 83 13.06 -12.11 8.67
CA GLY A 83 12.58 -11.83 10.03
C GLY A 83 12.69 -12.99 11.02
N GLY A 84 13.24 -14.13 10.60
CA GLY A 84 13.50 -15.32 11.41
C GLY A 84 12.34 -16.31 11.49
N PHE A 85 11.20 -16.07 10.85
CA PHE A 85 10.06 -16.98 10.90
C PHE A 85 10.30 -18.25 10.09
N THR A 86 10.06 -19.40 10.71
CA THR A 86 10.37 -20.72 10.13
C THR A 86 9.19 -21.37 9.42
N ARG A 87 7.97 -20.88 9.67
CA ARG A 87 6.70 -21.43 9.17
C ARG A 87 5.94 -20.33 8.45
N VAL A 88 6.27 -20.11 7.17
CA VAL A 88 5.65 -19.07 6.35
C VAL A 88 4.99 -19.70 5.13
N TYR A 89 3.75 -19.31 4.83
CA TYR A 89 2.96 -19.93 3.78
C TYR A 89 2.18 -18.90 2.97
N ALA A 90 1.95 -19.21 1.70
CA ALA A 90 0.89 -18.61 0.92
C ALA A 90 -0.33 -19.53 0.94
N LEU A 91 -1.50 -19.00 1.27
CA LEU A 91 -2.78 -19.69 1.15
C LEU A 91 -3.40 -19.34 -0.20
N ILE A 92 -3.46 -20.31 -1.10
CA ILE A 92 -3.79 -20.10 -2.50
C ILE A 92 -5.07 -20.86 -2.92
N PRO A 93 -5.78 -20.37 -3.94
CA PRO A 93 -6.96 -21.05 -4.47
C PRO A 93 -6.63 -22.47 -4.94
N GLN A 94 -7.56 -23.39 -4.72
CA GLN A 94 -7.47 -24.75 -5.27
C GLN A 94 -7.25 -24.71 -6.79
N GLY A 95 -6.22 -25.42 -7.28
CA GLY A 95 -5.90 -25.52 -8.70
C GLY A 95 -4.94 -24.45 -9.23
N LEU A 96 -4.52 -23.48 -8.42
CA LEU A 96 -3.46 -22.54 -8.76
C LEU A 96 -2.08 -23.14 -8.47
N GLU A 97 -1.14 -23.01 -9.41
CA GLU A 97 0.22 -23.57 -9.29
C GLU A 97 1.29 -22.46 -9.42
N LEU A 98 1.75 -21.92 -8.29
CA LEU A 98 2.72 -20.81 -8.24
C LEU A 98 4.17 -21.25 -8.00
N GLY A 99 4.52 -22.53 -8.17
CA GLY A 99 5.91 -23.00 -7.96
C GLY A 99 6.48 -22.77 -6.55
N LEU A 100 5.65 -22.44 -5.55
CA LEU A 100 6.05 -22.15 -4.16
C LEU A 100 6.36 -23.40 -3.32
N GLY A 101 6.26 -24.60 -3.92
CA GLY A 101 6.55 -25.87 -3.26
C GLY A 101 5.76 -26.07 -1.96
N ALA A 102 6.46 -26.41 -0.87
CA ALA A 102 5.88 -26.66 0.44
C ALA A 102 5.33 -25.41 1.15
N GLN A 103 5.61 -24.20 0.64
CA GLN A 103 5.08 -22.96 1.20
C GLN A 103 3.67 -22.65 0.69
N ALA A 104 3.13 -23.40 -0.28
CA ALA A 104 1.76 -23.23 -0.76
C ALA A 104 0.78 -24.17 -0.06
N ILE A 105 -0.17 -23.59 0.68
CA ILE A 105 -1.37 -24.27 1.18
C ILE A 105 -2.48 -24.03 0.17
N ARG A 106 -3.06 -25.10 -0.39
CA ARG A 106 -4.14 -25.01 -1.38
C ARG A 106 -5.47 -25.29 -0.70
N GLN A 107 -6.44 -24.43 -0.95
CA GLN A 107 -7.77 -24.61 -0.38
C GLN A 107 -8.81 -24.06 -1.35
N ALA A 108 -9.94 -24.76 -1.48
CA ALA A 108 -11.11 -24.20 -2.13
C ALA A 108 -11.71 -23.12 -1.23
N PHE A 109 -12.11 -22.00 -1.82
CA PHE A 109 -12.78 -20.94 -1.07
C PHE A 109 -13.91 -20.35 -1.90
N ILE A 110 -14.88 -19.75 -1.22
CA ILE A 110 -15.92 -18.96 -1.85
C ILE A 110 -15.45 -17.51 -1.74
N PRO A 111 -14.99 -16.89 -2.84
CA PRO A 111 -14.63 -15.48 -2.77
C PRO A 111 -15.87 -14.68 -2.35
N PRO A 112 -15.74 -13.67 -1.47
CA PRO A 112 -16.80 -12.69 -1.31
C PRO A 112 -17.13 -12.13 -2.70
N MET A 113 -18.38 -11.73 -2.94
CA MET A 113 -18.74 -11.07 -4.20
C MET A 113 -17.84 -9.85 -4.40
N SER A 114 -16.80 -10.00 -5.20
CA SER A 114 -16.00 -8.89 -5.69
C SER A 114 -16.82 -8.19 -6.76
N VAL A 115 -17.00 -6.89 -6.65
CA VAL A 115 -17.53 -6.10 -7.76
C VAL A 115 -16.46 -6.10 -8.84
N TRP A 116 -16.70 -6.89 -9.88
CA TRP A 116 -15.84 -6.93 -11.06
C TRP A 116 -15.87 -5.60 -11.79
N LEU A 117 -14.72 -5.19 -12.33
CA LEU A 117 -14.72 -4.09 -13.31
C LEU A 117 -15.56 -4.50 -14.52
N THR A 118 -16.58 -3.70 -14.84
CA THR A 118 -17.51 -3.96 -15.95
C THR A 118 -17.16 -3.13 -17.18
N ASP A 119 -17.71 -3.51 -18.34
CA ASP A 119 -17.45 -2.83 -19.60
C ASP A 119 -17.98 -1.39 -19.62
N GLU A 120 -19.06 -1.12 -18.87
CA GLU A 120 -19.65 0.22 -18.70
C GLU A 120 -18.72 1.18 -17.93
N GLN A 121 -17.69 0.67 -17.26
CA GLN A 121 -16.76 1.46 -16.46
C GLN A 121 -15.49 1.84 -17.23
N ARG A 122 -15.31 1.39 -18.49
CA ARG A 122 -14.07 1.63 -19.28
C ARG A 122 -13.74 3.11 -19.49
N ASP A 123 -14.76 3.97 -19.44
CA ASP A 123 -14.56 5.41 -19.55
C ASP A 123 -14.13 6.08 -18.24
N LYS A 124 -14.18 5.38 -17.10
CA LYS A 124 -13.77 5.90 -15.79
C LYS A 124 -12.26 5.81 -15.59
N VAL A 125 -11.75 6.59 -14.64
CA VAL A 125 -10.39 6.41 -14.10
C VAL A 125 -10.41 5.22 -13.15
N VAL A 126 -9.54 4.23 -13.39
CA VAL A 126 -9.32 3.13 -12.44
C VAL A 126 -8.30 3.60 -11.41
N LEU A 127 -8.74 3.75 -10.17
CA LEU A 127 -7.88 4.00 -9.02
C LEU A 127 -7.27 2.67 -8.56
N VAL A 128 -5.94 2.64 -8.47
CA VAL A 128 -5.17 1.46 -8.03
C VAL A 128 -4.44 1.85 -6.74
N PRO A 129 -5.07 1.68 -5.57
CA PRO A 129 -4.45 1.99 -4.29
C PRO A 129 -3.38 0.97 -3.90
N VAL A 130 -2.23 1.48 -3.47
CA VAL A 130 -1.05 0.72 -3.06
C VAL A 130 -0.62 1.18 -1.68
N GLY A 131 -0.90 0.34 -0.69
CA GLY A 131 -0.47 0.55 0.69
C GLY A 131 0.87 -0.13 0.97
N HIS A 132 1.06 -0.49 2.22
CA HIS A 132 2.20 -1.24 2.71
C HIS A 132 1.91 -1.90 4.06
N THR A 133 2.75 -2.87 4.43
CA THR A 133 2.76 -3.50 5.76
C THR A 133 4.14 -3.22 6.36
N GLU A 134 4.22 -2.22 7.23
CA GLU A 134 5.48 -1.65 7.73
C GLU A 134 5.36 -1.13 9.16
N GLN A 135 6.46 -1.26 9.91
CA GLN A 135 6.61 -0.68 11.24
C GLN A 135 6.19 0.80 11.26
N HIS A 136 5.40 1.24 12.24
CA HIS A 136 5.07 2.66 12.44
C HIS A 136 5.31 3.05 13.90
N ALA A 137 6.58 3.00 14.31
CA ALA A 137 7.00 3.26 15.67
C ALA A 137 6.27 2.38 16.70
N LEU A 138 6.15 2.85 17.94
CA LEU A 138 5.67 2.04 19.07
C LEU A 138 4.15 2.06 19.25
N HIS A 139 3.46 3.05 18.67
CA HIS A 139 2.05 3.34 18.95
C HIS A 139 1.09 3.02 17.82
N LEU A 140 1.58 2.74 16.61
CA LEU A 140 0.76 2.45 15.43
C LEU A 140 0.96 1.01 14.91
N PRO A 141 -0.08 0.43 14.28
CA PRO A 141 -0.02 -0.91 13.71
C PRO A 141 0.81 -0.94 12.41
N LEU A 142 1.06 -2.13 11.86
CA LEU A 142 1.79 -2.26 10.59
C LEU A 142 0.98 -1.81 9.34
N ASN A 143 -0.34 -1.65 9.45
CA ASN A 143 -1.23 -1.40 8.32
C ASN A 143 -1.59 0.08 8.06
N VAL A 144 -0.88 1.03 8.68
CA VAL A 144 -1.17 2.48 8.56
C VAL A 144 -1.30 2.92 7.10
N ASP A 145 -0.31 2.62 6.27
CA ASP A 145 -0.28 3.00 4.85
C ASP A 145 -1.47 2.44 4.07
N THR A 146 -1.83 1.20 4.37
CA THR A 146 -2.94 0.48 3.74
C THR A 146 -4.28 1.10 4.13
N VAL A 147 -4.51 1.33 5.43
CA VAL A 147 -5.74 1.93 5.96
C VAL A 147 -5.94 3.34 5.41
N CYS A 148 -4.88 4.15 5.40
CA CYS A 148 -4.96 5.54 4.94
C CYS A 148 -5.26 5.62 3.43
N ILE A 149 -4.53 4.88 2.59
CA ILE A 149 -4.74 4.97 1.14
C ILE A 149 -6.05 4.33 0.68
N GLU A 150 -6.52 3.30 1.38
CA GLU A 150 -7.83 2.72 1.13
C GLU A 150 -8.95 3.74 1.38
N ALA A 151 -8.90 4.43 2.52
CA ALA A 151 -9.87 5.47 2.86
C ALA A 151 -9.88 6.61 1.83
N VAL A 152 -8.70 7.07 1.39
CA VAL A 152 -8.58 8.11 0.36
C VAL A 152 -9.13 7.63 -0.98
N ALA A 153 -8.72 6.45 -1.45
CA ALA A 153 -9.11 5.96 -2.76
C ALA A 153 -10.61 5.63 -2.84
N GLN A 154 -11.15 4.97 -1.80
CA GLN A 154 -12.58 4.67 -1.72
C GLN A 154 -13.42 5.95 -1.56
N GLY A 155 -12.97 6.90 -0.74
CA GLY A 155 -13.58 8.22 -0.61
C GLY A 155 -13.61 8.97 -1.94
N THR A 156 -12.52 8.91 -2.71
CA THR A 156 -12.43 9.51 -4.05
C THR A 156 -13.43 8.90 -5.03
N ALA A 157 -13.46 7.57 -5.14
CA ALA A 157 -14.41 6.89 -6.01
C ALA A 157 -15.87 7.14 -5.61
N THR A 158 -16.14 7.27 -4.31
CA THR A 158 -17.47 7.59 -3.78
C THR A 158 -17.89 9.04 -4.08
N ALA A 159 -16.94 9.97 -4.09
CA ALA A 159 -17.20 11.38 -4.41
C ALA A 159 -17.48 11.63 -5.90
N VAL A 160 -16.90 10.82 -6.79
CA VAL A 160 -17.10 10.91 -8.25
C VAL A 160 -17.41 9.56 -8.90
N PRO A 161 -18.52 8.90 -8.52
CA PRO A 161 -18.82 7.52 -8.92
C PRO A 161 -19.01 7.36 -10.43
N ASP A 162 -19.36 8.43 -11.14
CA ASP A 162 -19.50 8.43 -12.60
C ASP A 162 -18.16 8.58 -13.33
N GLN A 163 -17.11 9.02 -12.64
CA GLN A 163 -15.80 9.34 -13.24
C GLN A 163 -14.68 8.42 -12.80
N ALA A 164 -14.81 7.74 -11.66
CA ALA A 164 -13.78 6.85 -11.12
C ALA A 164 -14.36 5.54 -10.59
N VAL A 165 -13.51 4.50 -10.57
CA VAL A 165 -13.77 3.21 -9.93
C VAL A 165 -12.50 2.79 -9.17
N CYS A 166 -12.64 2.18 -8.00
CA CYS A 166 -11.51 1.80 -7.16
C CYS A 166 -11.29 0.29 -7.18
N LEU A 167 -10.05 -0.14 -7.40
CA LEU A 167 -9.64 -1.50 -7.07
C LEU A 167 -9.45 -1.64 -5.55
N PRO A 168 -9.53 -2.87 -5.00
CA PRO A 168 -9.10 -3.12 -3.63
C PRO A 168 -7.64 -2.71 -3.41
N VAL A 169 -7.31 -2.25 -2.20
CA VAL A 169 -5.95 -1.85 -1.84
C VAL A 169 -5.00 -3.04 -1.83
N MET A 170 -3.83 -2.87 -2.45
CA MET A 170 -2.73 -3.82 -2.29
C MET A 170 -1.97 -3.48 -1.00
N PRO A 171 -1.91 -4.37 0.01
CA PRO A 171 -1.30 -4.07 1.31
C PRO A 171 0.23 -4.29 1.34
N TYR A 172 0.84 -4.49 0.17
CA TYR A 172 2.26 -4.83 0.02
C TYR A 172 2.91 -3.93 -1.01
N GLY A 173 4.12 -3.48 -0.69
CA GLY A 173 4.86 -2.49 -1.45
C GLY A 173 6.37 -2.70 -1.33
N VAL A 174 7.13 -1.63 -1.48
CA VAL A 174 8.59 -1.65 -1.38
C VAL A 174 9.04 -0.69 -0.30
N SER A 175 9.70 -1.22 0.72
CA SER A 175 10.45 -0.44 1.70
C SER A 175 11.92 -0.82 1.61
N MET A 176 12.80 0.19 1.49
CA MET A 176 14.25 0.00 1.43
C MET A 176 14.91 0.01 2.82
N HIS A 177 14.09 0.14 3.88
CA HIS A 177 14.51 0.17 5.28
C HIS A 177 13.95 -1.01 6.09
N TYR A 178 13.35 -1.98 5.40
CA TYR A 178 12.63 -3.14 5.94
C TYR A 178 13.40 -4.04 6.93
N ARG A 179 14.71 -3.83 7.10
CA ARG A 179 15.56 -4.61 8.02
C ARG A 179 15.78 -3.95 9.37
N ALA A 180 15.50 -2.66 9.50
CA ALA A 180 15.79 -1.90 10.72
C ALA A 180 14.87 -2.30 11.89
N PHE A 181 13.61 -2.65 11.59
CA PHE A 181 12.62 -3.03 12.59
C PHE A 181 11.84 -4.27 12.13
N ALA A 182 11.32 -5.02 13.09
CA ALA A 182 10.51 -6.20 12.80
C ALA A 182 9.18 -5.82 12.12
N GLY A 183 8.58 -6.75 11.38
CA GLY A 183 7.23 -6.56 10.86
C GLY A 183 7.14 -6.01 9.44
N THR A 184 8.11 -5.20 9.00
CA THR A 184 8.11 -4.65 7.64
C THR A 184 8.30 -5.72 6.58
N LEU A 185 7.41 -5.74 5.60
CA LEU A 185 7.46 -6.65 4.46
C LEU A 185 7.99 -5.94 3.23
N ASN A 186 8.77 -6.64 2.41
CA ASN A 186 9.28 -6.07 1.17
C ASN A 186 8.99 -6.98 -0.02
N ALA A 187 8.22 -6.49 -0.98
CA ALA A 187 7.96 -7.20 -2.23
C ALA A 187 9.16 -7.17 -3.19
N GLY A 188 10.15 -6.31 -2.94
CA GLY A 188 11.33 -6.11 -3.77
C GLY A 188 11.05 -5.27 -5.02
N GLY A 189 11.87 -4.24 -5.24
CA GLY A 189 11.65 -3.20 -6.26
C GLY A 189 11.33 -3.72 -7.67
N ARG A 190 12.12 -4.69 -8.18
CA ARG A 190 11.88 -5.24 -9.52
C ARG A 190 10.57 -6.02 -9.63
N ALA A 191 10.29 -6.87 -8.65
CA ALA A 191 9.05 -7.66 -8.65
C ALA A 191 7.82 -6.75 -8.47
N PHE A 192 7.95 -5.68 -7.69
CA PHE A 192 6.92 -4.64 -7.58
C PHE A 192 6.67 -3.94 -8.92
N GLU A 193 7.72 -3.48 -9.60
CA GLU A 193 7.59 -2.84 -10.93
C GLU A 193 6.98 -3.79 -11.96
N ASP A 194 7.46 -5.04 -12.03
CA ASP A 194 6.93 -6.06 -12.92
C ASP A 194 5.45 -6.37 -12.62
N PHE A 195 5.08 -6.44 -11.35
CA PHE A 195 3.71 -6.65 -10.91
C PHE A 195 2.78 -5.54 -11.40
N TYR A 196 3.11 -4.28 -11.11
CA TYR A 196 2.24 -3.16 -11.50
C TYR A 196 2.24 -2.90 -13.00
N LEU A 197 3.34 -3.18 -13.71
CA LEU A 197 3.35 -3.19 -15.17
C LEU A 197 2.38 -4.24 -15.72
N ALA A 198 2.38 -5.45 -15.16
CA ALA A 198 1.46 -6.50 -15.59
C ALA A 198 -0.01 -6.17 -15.24
N VAL A 199 -0.27 -5.52 -14.10
CA VAL A 199 -1.60 -5.00 -13.74
C VAL A 199 -2.07 -3.97 -14.76
N VAL A 200 -1.22 -3.02 -15.13
CA VAL A 200 -1.54 -2.02 -16.15
C VAL A 200 -1.79 -2.69 -17.51
N ASP A 201 -0.92 -3.61 -17.93
CA ASP A 201 -1.05 -4.34 -19.19
C ASP A 201 -2.41 -5.09 -19.25
N ALA A 202 -2.80 -5.75 -18.16
CA ALA A 202 -4.06 -6.47 -18.06
C ALA A 202 -5.28 -5.53 -18.12
N LEU A 203 -5.24 -4.39 -17.41
CA LEU A 203 -6.32 -3.40 -17.44
C LEU A 203 -6.48 -2.74 -18.81
N VAL A 204 -5.37 -2.34 -19.44
CA VAL A 204 -5.39 -1.75 -20.79
C VAL A 204 -5.88 -2.75 -21.83
N SER A 205 -5.49 -4.03 -21.74
CA SER A 205 -6.00 -5.07 -22.65
C SER A 205 -7.53 -5.27 -22.57
N ARG A 206 -8.14 -4.87 -21.44
CA ARG A 206 -9.59 -4.88 -21.21
C ARG A 206 -10.27 -3.56 -21.60
N GLY A 207 -9.52 -2.60 -22.15
CA GLY A 207 -10.03 -1.31 -22.63
C GLY A 207 -10.08 -0.20 -21.56
N PHE A 208 -9.45 -0.39 -20.40
CA PHE A 208 -9.30 0.68 -19.41
C PHE A 208 -8.07 1.52 -19.74
N GLU A 209 -8.30 2.73 -20.25
CA GLU A 209 -7.23 3.60 -20.79
C GLU A 209 -6.87 4.78 -19.88
N ARG A 210 -7.47 4.86 -18.68
CA ARG A 210 -7.22 5.92 -17.69
C ARG A 210 -6.93 5.28 -16.35
N LEU A 211 -5.66 5.22 -15.95
CA LEU A 211 -5.23 4.53 -14.74
C LEU A 211 -4.52 5.49 -13.78
N TYR A 212 -4.85 5.42 -12.50
CA TYR A 212 -4.21 6.21 -11.45
C TYR A 212 -3.68 5.31 -10.33
N LEU A 213 -2.37 5.12 -10.28
CA LEU A 213 -1.69 4.38 -9.23
C LEU A 213 -1.46 5.32 -8.03
N LEU A 214 -2.13 5.05 -6.92
CA LEU A 214 -2.18 5.86 -5.71
C LEU A 214 -1.30 5.23 -4.63
N SER A 215 -0.25 5.94 -4.19
CA SER A 215 0.60 5.45 -3.10
C SER A 215 0.11 5.93 -1.73
N GLY A 216 0.06 4.99 -0.78
CA GLY A 216 -0.03 5.26 0.66
C GLY A 216 1.31 5.34 1.36
N HIS A 217 2.38 4.87 0.73
CA HIS A 217 3.69 4.68 1.34
C HIS A 217 4.78 5.40 0.52
N GLY A 218 5.67 6.15 1.19
CA GLY A 218 6.71 6.94 0.53
C GLY A 218 7.64 6.10 -0.36
N GLY A 219 8.07 4.93 0.12
CA GLY A 219 9.01 4.04 -0.56
C GLY A 219 8.51 3.47 -1.89
N ASN A 220 7.19 3.41 -2.11
CA ASN A 220 6.62 2.97 -3.40
C ASN A 220 6.84 4.01 -4.51
N THR A 221 7.02 5.28 -4.17
CA THR A 221 6.86 6.39 -5.12
C THR A 221 7.82 6.33 -6.29
N SER A 222 9.10 6.12 -6.01
CA SER A 222 10.14 6.07 -7.06
C SER A 222 9.89 4.91 -8.05
N PHE A 223 9.43 3.77 -7.54
CA PHE A 223 9.06 2.61 -8.35
C PHE A 223 7.79 2.85 -9.16
N LEU A 224 6.77 3.47 -8.57
CA LEU A 224 5.54 3.82 -9.30
C LEU A 224 5.82 4.83 -10.42
N VAL A 225 6.74 5.78 -10.22
CA VAL A 225 7.19 6.68 -11.29
C VAL A 225 7.80 5.89 -12.45
N ASN A 226 8.65 4.90 -12.17
CA ASN A 226 9.19 4.02 -13.21
C ASN A 226 8.08 3.23 -13.92
N VAL A 227 7.16 2.65 -13.17
CA VAL A 227 6.00 1.91 -13.72
C VAL A 227 5.22 2.78 -14.71
N VAL A 228 4.82 3.99 -14.33
CA VAL A 228 4.00 4.83 -15.22
C VAL A 228 4.77 5.30 -16.46
N LYS A 229 6.09 5.46 -16.37
CA LYS A 229 6.95 5.80 -17.53
C LYS A 229 7.05 4.62 -18.51
N TYR A 230 7.35 3.42 -18.02
CA TYR A 230 7.41 2.23 -18.87
C TYR A 230 6.04 1.88 -19.44
N ALA A 231 4.98 1.95 -18.64
CA ALA A 231 3.63 1.64 -19.08
C ALA A 231 3.10 2.66 -20.10
N GLY A 232 3.42 3.95 -19.93
CA GLY A 232 3.07 4.99 -20.89
C GLY A 232 3.73 4.79 -22.26
N GLU A 233 4.96 4.28 -22.29
CA GLU A 233 5.64 3.91 -23.54
C GLU A 233 5.00 2.66 -24.19
N ARG A 234 4.64 1.65 -23.39
CA ARG A 234 3.95 0.44 -23.89
C ARG A 234 2.56 0.74 -24.44
N HIS A 235 1.85 1.69 -23.82
CA HIS A 235 0.46 2.02 -24.11
C HIS A 235 0.29 3.51 -24.44
N PRO A 236 0.80 3.99 -25.59
CA PRO A 236 0.82 5.42 -25.92
C PRO A 236 -0.57 6.04 -26.16
N HIS A 237 -1.62 5.20 -26.21
CA HIS A 237 -3.01 5.61 -26.32
C HIS A 237 -3.66 5.89 -24.96
N ALA A 238 -3.19 5.23 -23.89
CA ALA A 238 -3.69 5.36 -22.53
C ALA A 238 -3.08 6.58 -21.81
N PHE A 239 -3.69 6.97 -20.70
CA PHE A 239 -3.15 7.93 -19.75
C PHE A 239 -2.98 7.24 -18.40
N ILE A 240 -1.72 7.04 -18.01
CA ILE A 240 -1.34 6.30 -16.81
C ILE A 240 -0.56 7.27 -15.92
N ALA A 241 -1.04 7.47 -14.70
CA ALA A 241 -0.52 8.50 -13.80
C ALA A 241 -0.26 7.95 -12.40
N THR A 242 0.63 8.64 -11.69
CA THR A 242 0.86 8.51 -10.26
C THR A 242 1.18 9.90 -9.69
N ALA A 243 1.12 10.03 -8.37
CA ALA A 243 1.57 11.20 -7.61
C ALA A 243 2.42 10.71 -6.44
N PHE A 244 3.16 11.60 -5.78
CA PHE A 244 4.05 11.21 -4.69
C PHE A 244 3.27 10.50 -3.56
N LEU A 245 2.30 11.18 -2.96
CA LEU A 245 1.43 10.64 -1.90
C LEU A 245 0.02 11.27 -1.97
N TYR A 246 -0.82 11.01 -0.96
CA TYR A 246 -2.22 11.44 -0.95
C TYR A 246 -2.49 12.90 -0.55
N LEU A 247 -1.47 13.66 -0.13
CA LEU A 247 -1.51 15.10 0.19
C LEU A 247 -0.25 15.80 -0.34
N SER A 248 0.03 15.68 -1.63
CA SER A 248 1.28 16.16 -2.25
C SER A 248 1.07 17.17 -3.37
N GLY A 249 -0.19 17.45 -3.73
CA GLY A 249 -0.55 18.53 -4.63
C GLY A 249 -0.80 19.84 -3.88
N ALA A 250 -1.08 20.92 -4.62
CA ALA A 250 -1.25 22.25 -4.04
C ALA A 250 -2.38 22.34 -2.99
N GLN A 251 -3.48 21.59 -3.20
CA GLN A 251 -4.60 21.55 -2.27
C GLN A 251 -4.25 20.83 -0.97
N GLY A 252 -3.62 19.65 -1.07
CA GLY A 252 -3.18 18.88 0.09
C GLY A 252 -2.10 19.62 0.88
N VAL A 253 -1.09 20.18 0.20
CA VAL A 253 -0.04 20.97 0.84
C VAL A 253 -0.62 22.18 1.59
N ALA A 254 -1.56 22.92 0.99
CA ALA A 254 -2.21 24.04 1.67
C ALA A 254 -3.00 23.60 2.92
N ALA A 255 -3.65 22.42 2.87
CA ALA A 255 -4.34 21.87 4.03
C ALA A 255 -3.38 21.43 5.15
N LEU A 256 -2.24 20.82 4.79
CA LEU A 256 -1.17 20.49 5.73
C LEU A 256 -0.61 21.76 6.37
N GLU A 257 -0.20 22.76 5.59
CA GLU A 257 0.35 24.02 6.09
C GLU A 257 -0.60 24.76 7.04
N LYS A 258 -1.91 24.71 6.77
CA LYS A 258 -2.92 25.39 7.57
C LYS A 258 -3.15 24.73 8.94
N HIS A 259 -3.10 23.41 9.01
CA HIS A 259 -3.55 22.64 10.18
C HIS A 259 -2.42 21.94 10.94
N ARG A 260 -1.24 21.78 10.34
CA ARG A 260 -0.05 21.21 10.98
C ARG A 260 0.27 21.92 12.29
N LEU A 261 0.54 21.14 13.33
CA LEU A 261 1.05 21.64 14.61
C LEU A 261 2.57 21.47 14.73
N SER A 262 3.13 20.46 14.09
CA SER A 262 4.56 20.18 14.10
C SER A 262 5.35 21.22 13.32
N LYS A 263 6.66 21.28 13.56
CA LYS A 263 7.58 21.97 12.65
C LYS A 263 7.84 21.11 11.42
N ILE A 264 8.56 21.67 10.44
CA ILE A 264 9.17 20.88 9.36
C ILE A 264 9.99 19.75 10.00
N GLY A 265 9.83 18.54 9.48
CA GLY A 265 10.38 17.31 10.06
C GLY A 265 9.44 16.53 10.98
N GLY A 266 8.25 17.06 11.29
CA GLY A 266 7.28 16.40 12.14
C GLY A 266 6.28 15.47 11.44
N MET A 267 6.32 15.37 10.10
CA MET A 267 5.38 14.56 9.29
C MET A 267 6.06 13.52 8.37
N GLY A 268 7.22 12.98 8.76
CA GLY A 268 7.96 12.01 7.94
C GLY A 268 7.42 10.59 7.98
N HIS A 269 7.35 9.97 9.17
CA HIS A 269 6.92 8.58 9.39
C HIS A 269 6.46 8.34 10.84
N ALA A 270 5.43 7.52 11.04
CA ALA A 270 4.71 7.35 12.32
C ALA A 270 4.34 8.70 12.97
N CYS A 271 3.98 9.66 12.12
CA CYS A 271 4.12 11.08 12.42
C CYS A 271 2.79 11.75 12.82
N GLU A 272 2.76 13.09 12.93
CA GLU A 272 1.52 13.83 13.25
C GLU A 272 0.38 13.46 12.28
N LEU A 273 0.68 13.44 10.97
CA LEU A 273 -0.30 13.18 9.91
C LEU A 273 -0.88 11.77 9.99
N GLU A 274 -0.03 10.75 9.99
CA GLU A 274 -0.44 9.34 10.01
C GLU A 274 -1.15 8.98 11.31
N THR A 275 -0.60 9.44 12.44
CA THR A 275 -1.23 9.21 13.76
C THR A 275 -2.60 9.87 13.81
N SER A 276 -2.76 11.07 13.25
CA SER A 276 -4.06 11.76 13.16
C SER A 276 -5.06 10.99 12.31
N LEU A 277 -4.65 10.52 11.13
CA LEU A 277 -5.49 9.71 10.25
C LEU A 277 -5.94 8.42 10.96
N MET A 278 -5.02 7.75 11.65
CA MET A 278 -5.33 6.52 12.38
C MET A 278 -6.22 6.75 13.60
N LEU A 279 -6.04 7.85 14.34
CA LEU A 279 -6.97 8.25 15.41
C LEU A 279 -8.39 8.50 14.91
N TYR A 280 -8.55 8.90 13.64
CA TYR A 280 -9.86 9.08 13.02
C TYR A 280 -10.43 7.76 12.45
N LEU A 281 -9.61 6.98 11.75
CA LEU A 281 -10.03 5.80 10.98
C LEU A 281 -10.10 4.53 11.83
N ARG A 282 -9.11 4.29 12.68
CA ARG A 282 -8.93 3.09 13.50
C ARG A 282 -8.38 3.44 14.90
N PRO A 283 -9.10 4.26 15.70
CA PRO A 283 -8.64 4.64 17.04
C PRO A 283 -8.42 3.45 17.96
N ASP A 284 -9.06 2.31 17.68
CA ASP A 284 -8.90 1.04 18.40
C ASP A 284 -7.50 0.42 18.25
N LEU A 285 -6.73 0.81 17.21
CA LEU A 285 -5.37 0.32 16.96
C LEU A 285 -4.27 1.31 17.41
N VAL A 286 -4.62 2.49 17.93
CA VAL A 286 -3.66 3.51 18.31
C VAL A 286 -3.46 3.54 19.82
N ASP A 287 -2.23 3.36 20.28
CA ASP A 287 -1.87 3.49 21.70
C ASP A 287 -1.03 4.74 21.94
N MET A 288 -1.71 5.88 22.11
CA MET A 288 -1.06 7.18 22.33
C MET A 288 -0.18 7.21 23.60
N SER A 289 -0.30 6.26 24.53
CA SER A 289 0.59 6.18 25.69
C SER A 289 2.02 5.74 25.33
N LYS A 290 2.21 5.15 24.14
CA LYS A 290 3.49 4.66 23.62
C LYS A 290 4.15 5.61 22.64
N VAL A 291 3.52 6.74 22.30
CA VAL A 291 4.06 7.67 21.30
C VAL A 291 5.39 8.25 21.75
N VAL A 292 6.36 8.28 20.84
CA VAL A 292 7.67 8.90 21.03
C VAL A 292 7.94 9.74 19.80
N ASP A 293 8.17 11.03 20.01
CA ASP A 293 8.55 11.94 18.93
C ASP A 293 10.06 11.88 18.70
N GLU A 294 10.49 11.58 17.48
CA GLU A 294 11.87 11.63 17.03
C GLU A 294 11.95 12.58 15.84
N THR A 295 12.43 13.81 16.10
CA THR A 295 12.53 14.90 15.10
C THR A 295 13.94 15.48 14.99
N ASP A 296 14.92 14.89 15.69
CA ASP A 296 16.33 15.32 15.69
C ASP A 296 17.22 14.44 14.78
N PHE A 297 16.61 13.79 13.79
CA PHE A 297 17.32 13.07 12.73
C PHE A 297 18.30 13.97 11.97
N ILE A 298 19.28 13.36 11.31
CA ILE A 298 20.38 14.06 10.66
C ILE A 298 19.85 14.85 9.45
N ALA A 299 19.69 16.16 9.63
CA ALA A 299 19.10 17.05 8.63
C ALA A 299 19.91 18.33 8.39
N THR A 300 19.72 18.91 7.22
CA THR A 300 20.17 20.27 6.85
C THR A 300 19.01 21.03 6.20
N PRO A 301 19.11 22.36 6.01
CA PRO A 301 18.08 23.09 5.27
C PRO A 301 17.82 22.59 3.83
N ASN A 302 18.75 21.81 3.25
CA ASN A 302 18.67 21.29 1.89
C ASN A 302 18.59 19.75 1.82
N TYR A 303 18.40 19.08 2.96
CA TYR A 303 18.20 17.62 3.04
C TYR A 303 17.50 17.30 4.36
N TYR A 304 16.22 16.95 4.31
CA TYR A 304 15.42 16.60 5.48
C TYR A 304 14.24 15.70 5.08
N MET A 305 13.80 14.87 6.03
CA MET A 305 12.56 14.11 5.91
C MET A 305 11.38 14.96 6.38
N ASP A 306 10.29 14.91 5.66
CA ASP A 306 8.96 15.43 6.00
C ASP A 306 7.96 14.68 5.09
N TRP A 307 6.68 15.04 5.12
CA TRP A 307 5.66 14.37 4.31
C TRP A 307 5.99 14.30 2.81
N VAL A 308 6.59 15.37 2.31
CA VAL A 308 7.30 15.37 1.03
C VAL A 308 8.77 15.59 1.38
N GLU A 309 9.62 14.63 0.99
CA GLU A 309 11.06 14.74 1.19
C GLU A 309 11.59 16.06 0.63
N GLY A 310 12.39 16.75 1.43
CA GLY A 310 12.87 18.09 1.13
C GLY A 310 14.34 18.11 0.75
N GLY A 311 14.68 18.98 -0.20
CA GLY A 311 16.07 19.16 -0.65
C GLY A 311 16.28 18.86 -2.12
N ALA A 312 17.54 18.86 -2.55
CA ALA A 312 17.94 18.58 -3.93
C ALA A 312 18.48 17.15 -4.12
N LEU A 313 18.73 16.44 -3.03
CA LEU A 313 19.35 15.12 -3.02
C LEU A 313 18.34 14.07 -2.61
N VAL A 314 18.41 12.90 -3.25
CA VAL A 314 17.68 11.70 -2.87
C VAL A 314 18.70 10.70 -2.34
N ALA A 315 18.49 10.20 -1.13
CA ALA A 315 19.37 9.25 -0.47
C ALA A 315 18.58 8.32 0.45
N ASN A 316 19.15 7.15 0.73
CA ASN A 316 18.54 6.11 1.55
C ASN A 316 19.51 5.70 2.68
N PRO A 317 19.68 6.54 3.72
CA PRO A 317 20.52 6.18 4.85
C PRO A 317 19.90 5.03 5.68
N PRO A 318 20.71 4.30 6.46
CA PRO A 318 20.18 3.38 7.48
C PRO A 318 19.30 4.14 8.49
N TRP A 319 18.10 3.60 8.80
CA TRP A 319 17.20 4.25 9.78
C TRP A 319 17.78 4.26 11.19
N GLU A 320 18.66 3.31 11.51
CA GLU A 320 19.32 3.25 12.82
C GLU A 320 20.24 4.46 13.09
N ASP A 321 20.62 5.21 12.05
CA ASP A 321 21.40 6.45 12.20
C ASP A 321 20.54 7.62 12.72
N ASP A 322 19.22 7.56 12.53
CA ASP A 322 18.30 8.69 12.71
C ASP A 322 17.20 8.42 13.75
N THR A 323 16.80 7.16 13.95
CA THR A 323 15.67 6.80 14.82
C THR A 323 15.94 5.54 15.63
N ARG A 324 15.52 5.55 16.90
CA ARG A 324 15.59 4.38 17.79
C ARG A 324 14.27 3.62 17.85
N THR A 325 13.17 4.29 17.56
CA THR A 325 11.82 3.72 17.68
C THR A 325 11.20 3.35 16.36
N GLY A 326 11.75 3.84 15.25
CA GLY A 326 11.18 3.80 13.91
C GLY A 326 10.34 5.03 13.57
N ALA A 327 10.24 6.02 14.45
CA ALA A 327 9.56 7.28 14.17
C ALA A 327 10.46 8.28 13.43
N TYR A 328 9.89 8.99 12.45
CA TYR A 328 10.43 10.22 11.87
C TYR A 328 9.35 11.31 11.96
N GLY A 329 9.08 11.83 13.14
CA GLY A 329 8.05 12.87 13.28
C GLY A 329 7.48 13.06 14.67
N SER A 330 6.39 13.82 14.71
CA SER A 330 5.73 14.28 15.94
C SER A 330 4.35 13.66 16.13
N GLY A 331 4.28 12.34 16.30
CA GLY A 331 3.02 11.64 16.54
C GLY A 331 2.25 12.16 17.77
N SER A 332 2.94 12.72 18.77
CA SER A 332 2.32 13.21 20.01
C SER A 332 1.37 14.41 19.81
N LEU A 333 1.50 15.12 18.68
CA LEU A 333 0.67 16.27 18.33
C LEU A 333 -0.63 15.88 17.62
N ALA A 334 -0.78 14.61 17.27
CA ALA A 334 -1.89 14.13 16.47
C ALA A 334 -3.24 14.26 17.18
N THR A 335 -4.26 14.61 16.41
CA THR A 335 -5.67 14.60 16.83
C THR A 335 -6.55 13.93 15.78
N ALA A 336 -7.64 13.30 16.23
CA ALA A 336 -8.65 12.74 15.33
C ALA A 336 -9.34 13.81 14.46
N GLU A 337 -9.45 15.04 14.96
CA GLU A 337 -10.01 16.16 14.21
C GLU A 337 -9.13 16.52 13.01
N HIS A 338 -7.81 16.59 13.20
CA HIS A 338 -6.87 16.77 12.09
C HIS A 338 -6.89 15.60 11.12
N GLY A 339 -7.05 14.36 11.62
CA GLY A 339 -7.23 13.17 10.79
C GLY A 339 -8.41 13.29 9.82
N LYS A 340 -9.57 13.73 10.32
CA LYS A 340 -10.75 13.98 9.49
C LYS A 340 -10.46 15.07 8.44
N ILE A 341 -9.90 16.20 8.85
CA ILE A 341 -9.62 17.35 7.97
C ILE A 341 -8.67 16.93 6.83
N TRP A 342 -7.59 16.23 7.14
CA TRP A 342 -6.61 15.81 6.15
C TRP A 342 -7.10 14.70 5.24
N LEU A 343 -7.94 13.78 5.75
CA LEU A 343 -8.61 12.80 4.89
C LEU A 343 -9.53 13.49 3.86
N GLU A 344 -10.36 14.43 4.31
CA GLU A 344 -11.25 15.19 3.42
C GLU A 344 -10.44 15.98 2.37
N ALA A 345 -9.33 16.60 2.77
CA ALA A 345 -8.42 17.31 1.86
C ALA A 345 -7.77 16.36 0.85
N ALA A 346 -7.34 15.16 1.29
CA ALA A 346 -6.74 14.15 0.42
C ALA A 346 -7.74 13.67 -0.64
N ILE A 347 -8.97 13.39 -0.23
CA ILE A 347 -10.06 12.99 -1.14
C ILE A 347 -10.34 14.11 -2.15
N ALA A 348 -10.46 15.36 -1.70
CA ALA A 348 -10.70 16.50 -2.59
C ALA A 348 -9.58 16.70 -3.62
N GLU A 349 -8.32 16.53 -3.19
CA GLU A 349 -7.17 16.56 -4.09
C GLU A 349 -7.25 15.44 -5.15
N LYS A 350 -7.59 14.21 -4.75
CA LYS A 350 -7.65 13.08 -5.68
C LYS A 350 -8.84 13.17 -6.63
N VAL A 351 -9.96 13.75 -6.20
CA VAL A 351 -11.06 14.13 -7.10
C VAL A 351 -10.58 15.12 -8.17
N SER A 352 -9.80 16.13 -7.78
CA SER A 352 -9.21 17.08 -8.74
C SER A 352 -8.27 16.38 -9.73
N HIS A 353 -7.45 15.43 -9.25
CA HIS A 353 -6.57 14.65 -10.13
C HIS A 353 -7.34 13.74 -11.10
N VAL A 354 -8.47 13.14 -10.68
CA VAL A 354 -9.34 12.36 -11.58
C VAL A 354 -9.85 13.23 -12.73
N ALA A 355 -10.29 14.45 -12.43
CA ALA A 355 -10.72 15.39 -13.46
C ALA A 355 -9.57 15.75 -14.44
N GLU A 356 -8.37 16.00 -13.91
CA GLU A 356 -7.18 16.30 -14.71
C GLU A 356 -6.81 15.11 -15.62
N ILE A 357 -6.86 13.88 -15.12
CA ILE A 357 -6.60 12.66 -15.91
C ILE A 357 -7.59 12.55 -17.09
N HIS A 358 -8.88 12.78 -16.84
CA HIS A 358 -9.89 12.81 -17.91
C HIS A 358 -9.57 13.86 -18.97
N GLU A 359 -9.28 15.08 -18.53
CA GLU A 359 -8.96 16.20 -19.42
C GLU A 359 -7.71 15.92 -20.26
N GLN A 360 -6.64 15.47 -19.63
CA GLN A 360 -5.36 15.17 -20.28
C GLN A 360 -5.48 14.00 -21.28
N TYR A 361 -6.26 12.98 -20.95
CA TYR A 361 -6.59 11.88 -21.86
C TYR A 361 -7.37 12.39 -23.08
N MET A 362 -8.46 13.14 -22.87
CA MET A 362 -9.32 13.62 -23.96
C MET A 362 -8.59 14.57 -24.91
N ARG A 363 -7.78 15.50 -24.36
CA ARG A 363 -6.95 16.43 -25.16
C ARG A 363 -5.93 15.68 -26.03
N ARG A 364 -5.24 14.67 -25.50
CA ARG A 364 -4.29 13.84 -26.26
C ARG A 364 -4.99 13.00 -27.31
N LYS A 365 -6.15 12.42 -26.98
CA LYS A 365 -6.98 11.66 -27.93
C LYS A 365 -7.40 12.52 -29.11
N ALA A 366 -7.92 13.73 -28.84
CA ALA A 366 -8.31 14.69 -29.89
C ALA A 366 -7.11 15.10 -30.77
N ARG A 367 -5.93 15.37 -30.17
CA ARG A 367 -4.71 15.70 -30.91
C ARG A 367 -4.23 14.56 -31.81
N ARG A 368 -4.33 13.30 -31.36
CA ARG A 368 -4.03 12.13 -32.20
C ARG A 368 -5.02 12.00 -33.37
N GLN A 369 -6.30 12.21 -33.09
CA GLN A 369 -7.37 12.14 -34.11
C GLN A 369 -7.29 13.27 -35.15
N SER A 370 -6.69 14.41 -34.81
CA SER A 370 -6.47 15.50 -35.76
C SER A 370 -5.31 15.25 -36.73
N GLY A 371 -4.62 14.10 -36.64
CA GLY A 371 -3.48 13.76 -37.49
C GLY A 371 -2.19 14.53 -37.15
N TRP A 372 -2.08 15.13 -35.96
CA TRP A 372 -0.85 15.78 -35.50
C TRP A 372 0.27 14.74 -35.37
N LYS A 373 1.33 14.85 -36.19
CA LYS A 373 2.54 14.03 -36.11
C LYS A 373 3.74 14.89 -35.74
#